data_AF-A0A844M7M6-F1
#
_entry.id   AF-A0A844M7M6-F1
#
_cell.length_a   1.000
_cell.length_b   1.000
_cell.length_c   1.000
_cell.angle_alpha   90.00
_cell.angle_beta   90.00
_cell.angle_gamma   90.00
#
_symmetry.space_group_name_H-M   'P 1'
#
loop_
_entity.id
_entity.type
_entity.pdbx_description
1 polymer ?
#
loop_
_entity_poly.entity_id
_entity_poly.type
_entity_poly.pdbx_seq_one_letter_code
_entity_poly.pdbx_strand_id
1 'polypeptide(L)'
;MTKAPETAPGGNFSETVAQEVQDLLRRLAKLGKNLVEEVKREISYTNPSILLGAAKIGQLLLFLKEKLKPKQYEQALAECLGWTSGIANQLLKLAPILGNFTTKQLERIHRNLSPSALYKLATGRTPIEVIKSILEKACSCEVSQKDIQVETKKYKENQPKKEPTPWRYVGGGREYRPPRISEKAGLIVEQLSKQNSKPRRKVIEEAVLLFAEKFPQVVVAVA
;
A
#
# COMPACT_ATOMS: atom_id res chain seq x y z
N MET A 1 57.78 21.12 -11.81
CA MET A 1 56.89 20.19 -11.06
C MET A 1 55.61 20.94 -10.72
N THR A 2 54.61 20.86 -11.59
CA THR A 2 53.28 21.45 -11.39
C THR A 2 52.44 20.49 -10.58
N LYS A 3 52.06 20.89 -9.36
CA LYS A 3 51.13 20.13 -8.51
C LYS A 3 49.77 20.07 -9.21
N ALA A 4 49.24 18.85 -9.36
CA ALA A 4 47.88 18.64 -9.82
C ALA A 4 46.89 19.34 -8.87
N PRO A 5 45.82 19.96 -9.39
CA PRO A 5 44.79 20.54 -8.54
C PRO A 5 44.16 19.44 -7.69
N GLU A 6 44.04 19.72 -6.39
CA GLU A 6 43.38 18.86 -5.43
C GLU A 6 41.99 18.48 -5.97
N THR A 7 41.79 17.18 -6.17
CA THR A 7 40.48 16.61 -6.48
C THR A 7 39.49 17.10 -5.44
N ALA A 8 38.44 17.79 -5.89
CA ALA A 8 37.32 18.21 -5.06
C ALA A 8 36.89 17.05 -4.14
N PRO A 9 36.62 17.32 -2.86
CA PRO A 9 36.33 16.27 -1.89
C PRO A 9 35.16 15.44 -2.41
N GLY A 10 35.38 14.12 -2.51
CA GLY A 10 34.38 13.17 -2.99
C GLY A 10 33.04 13.43 -2.31
N GLY A 11 32.02 13.72 -3.12
CA GLY A 11 30.69 14.07 -2.65
C GLY A 11 30.21 13.10 -1.58
N ASN A 12 29.71 13.65 -0.47
CA ASN A 12 29.27 12.91 0.70
C ASN A 12 28.45 11.67 0.33
N PHE A 13 28.93 10.50 0.74
CA PHE A 13 28.29 9.18 0.54
C PHE A 13 26.99 8.96 1.35
N SER A 14 26.21 10.02 1.63
CA SER A 14 25.08 9.98 2.57
C SER A 14 23.81 10.70 2.07
N GLU A 15 23.63 10.81 0.76
CA GLU A 15 22.36 11.30 0.22
C GLU A 15 21.37 10.13 0.10
N THR A 16 20.13 10.38 0.52
CA THR A 16 19.05 9.39 0.39
C THR A 16 18.63 9.26 -1.07
N VAL A 17 17.97 8.16 -1.44
CA VAL A 17 17.48 8.00 -2.83
C VAL A 17 16.54 9.14 -3.23
N ALA A 18 15.72 9.65 -2.31
CA ALA A 18 14.89 10.81 -2.58
C ALA A 18 15.73 12.05 -2.92
N GLN A 19 16.82 12.31 -2.19
CA GLN A 19 17.72 13.43 -2.46
C GLN A 19 18.44 13.26 -3.79
N GLU A 20 18.98 12.07 -4.08
CA GLU A 20 19.62 11.79 -5.37
C GLU A 20 18.67 12.08 -6.55
N VAL A 21 17.41 11.64 -6.44
CA VAL A 21 16.39 11.88 -7.47
C VAL A 21 16.03 13.36 -7.58
N GLN A 22 15.92 14.08 -6.46
CA GLN A 22 15.68 15.52 -6.49
C GLN A 22 16.83 16.28 -7.16
N ASP A 23 18.08 15.90 -6.91
CA ASP A 23 19.23 16.51 -7.56
C ASP A 23 19.31 16.17 -9.05
N LEU A 24 18.93 14.95 -9.44
CA LEU A 24 18.74 14.61 -10.84
C LEU A 24 17.68 15.50 -11.50
N LEU A 25 16.50 15.66 -10.89
CA LEU A 25 15.43 16.51 -11.40
C LEU A 25 15.89 17.97 -11.53
N ARG A 26 16.64 18.50 -10.56
CA ARG A 26 17.22 19.85 -10.64
C ARG A 26 18.21 19.98 -11.78
N ARG A 27 19.07 18.98 -12.02
CA ARG A 27 20.01 18.96 -13.14
C ARG A 27 19.28 18.94 -14.48
N LEU A 28 18.26 18.08 -14.62
CA LEU A 28 17.45 17.98 -15.84
C LEU A 28 16.67 19.28 -16.11
N ALA A 29 16.13 19.93 -15.08
CA ALA A 29 15.43 21.20 -15.21
C ALA A 29 16.34 22.33 -15.72
N LYS A 30 17.61 22.36 -15.32
CA LYS A 30 18.59 23.36 -15.77
C LYS A 30 18.97 23.23 -17.25
N LEU A 31 18.76 22.06 -17.86
CA LEU A 31 19.11 21.81 -19.27
C LEU A 31 18.08 22.40 -20.26
N GLY A 32 17.01 23.04 -19.78
CA GLY A 32 16.00 23.68 -20.63
C GLY A 32 15.16 22.70 -21.47
N LYS A 33 15.32 21.39 -21.26
CA LYS A 33 14.56 20.33 -21.92
C LYS A 33 13.20 20.12 -21.25
N ASN A 34 12.29 19.44 -21.95
CA ASN A 34 11.01 19.04 -21.37
C ASN A 34 11.26 18.03 -20.23
N LEU A 35 11.17 18.51 -18.99
CA LEU A 35 11.48 17.74 -17.78
C LEU A 35 10.60 16.49 -17.64
N VAL A 36 9.34 16.53 -18.10
CA VAL A 36 8.45 15.37 -18.05
C VAL A 36 8.99 14.25 -18.96
N GLU A 37 9.39 14.59 -20.19
CA GLU A 37 9.88 13.61 -21.16
C GLU A 37 11.25 13.04 -20.76
N GLU A 38 12.12 13.85 -20.15
CA GLU A 38 13.39 13.37 -19.61
C GLU A 38 13.16 12.41 -18.42
N VAL A 39 12.20 12.72 -17.54
CA VAL A 39 11.84 11.81 -16.44
C VAL A 39 11.26 10.50 -16.96
N LYS A 40 10.41 10.54 -17.99
CA LYS A 40 9.90 9.32 -18.64
C LYS A 40 11.04 8.45 -19.16
N ARG A 41 12.01 9.05 -19.86
CA ARG A 41 13.21 8.35 -20.36
C ARG A 41 14.02 7.73 -19.23
N GLU A 42 14.26 8.46 -18.16
CA GLU A 42 15.00 7.95 -17.00
C GLU A 42 14.32 6.73 -16.39
N ILE A 43 12.99 6.72 -16.29
CA ILE A 43 12.23 5.56 -15.83
C ILE A 43 12.45 4.36 -16.77
N SER A 44 12.41 4.57 -18.09
CA SER A 44 12.61 3.50 -19.07
C SER A 44 14.02 2.90 -19.07
N TYR A 45 15.04 3.67 -18.68
CA TYR A 45 16.43 3.17 -18.55
C TYR A 45 16.73 2.54 -17.19
N THR A 46 15.88 2.75 -16.19
CA THR A 46 16.09 2.23 -14.84
C THR A 46 15.53 0.81 -14.73
N ASN A 47 16.31 -0.12 -14.17
CA ASN A 47 15.86 -1.51 -13.99
C ASN A 47 14.97 -1.64 -12.74
N PRO A 48 13.66 -1.96 -12.87
CA PRO A 48 12.75 -2.12 -11.73
C PRO A 48 12.99 -3.40 -10.92
N SER A 49 13.81 -4.33 -11.42
CA SER A 49 14.04 -5.65 -10.81
C SER A 49 14.97 -5.60 -9.59
N ILE A 50 15.74 -4.51 -9.47
CA ILE A 50 16.64 -4.26 -8.33
C ILE A 50 15.96 -3.26 -7.39
N LEU A 51 16.06 -3.49 -6.09
CA LEU A 51 15.38 -2.66 -5.08
C LEU A 51 15.74 -1.17 -5.20
N LEU A 52 16.99 -0.84 -5.51
CA LEU A 52 17.42 0.53 -5.77
C LEU A 52 16.73 1.13 -6.99
N GLY A 53 16.63 0.39 -8.10
CA GLY A 53 15.95 0.85 -9.30
C GLY A 53 14.45 1.04 -9.07
N ALA A 54 13.82 0.10 -8.35
CA ALA A 54 12.43 0.23 -7.91
C ALA A 54 12.21 1.49 -7.04
N ALA A 55 13.14 1.80 -6.13
CA ALA A 55 13.08 3.01 -5.30
C ALA A 55 13.20 4.30 -6.14
N LYS A 56 14.15 4.34 -7.09
CA LYS A 56 14.34 5.48 -8.01
C LYS A 56 13.12 5.69 -8.91
N ILE A 57 12.62 4.63 -9.54
CA ILE A 57 11.39 4.67 -10.35
C ILE A 57 10.22 5.17 -9.49
N GLY A 58 10.04 4.66 -8.28
CA GLY A 58 8.99 5.11 -7.37
C GLY A 58 9.02 6.62 -7.10
N GLN A 59 10.21 7.19 -6.87
CA GLN A 59 10.40 8.62 -6.66
C GLN A 59 10.12 9.45 -7.93
N LEU A 60 10.56 8.98 -9.09
CA LEU A 60 10.28 9.63 -10.38
C LEU A 60 8.78 9.58 -10.73
N LEU A 61 8.09 8.49 -10.40
CA LEU A 61 6.65 8.35 -10.57
C LEU A 61 5.87 9.31 -9.66
N LEU A 62 6.32 9.53 -8.43
CA LEU A 62 5.72 10.55 -7.54
C LEU A 62 5.80 11.94 -8.19
N PHE A 63 6.96 12.30 -8.74
CA PHE A 63 7.12 13.56 -9.47
C PHE A 63 6.15 13.65 -10.67
N LEU A 64 6.05 12.62 -11.50
CA LEU A 64 5.12 12.62 -12.64
C LEU A 64 3.66 12.76 -12.19
N LYS A 65 3.29 12.10 -11.09
CA LYS A 65 1.93 12.15 -10.54
C LYS A 65 1.56 13.56 -10.05
N GLU A 66 2.53 14.32 -9.53
CA GLU A 66 2.31 15.71 -9.12
C GLU A 66 2.21 16.68 -10.30
N LYS A 67 2.86 16.37 -11.43
CA LYS A 67 2.92 17.26 -12.60
C LYS A 67 1.85 16.99 -13.65
N LEU A 68 1.38 15.75 -13.79
CA LEU A 68 0.47 15.34 -14.86
C LEU A 68 -0.97 15.22 -14.39
N LYS A 69 -1.92 15.46 -15.30
CA LYS A 69 -3.33 15.13 -15.08
C LYS A 69 -3.51 13.59 -15.07
N PRO A 70 -4.56 13.05 -14.41
CA PRO A 70 -4.74 11.60 -14.25
C PRO A 70 -4.61 10.79 -15.55
N LYS A 71 -5.28 11.22 -16.64
CA LYS A 71 -5.21 10.54 -17.94
C LYS A 71 -3.82 10.58 -18.58
N GLN A 72 -3.11 11.70 -18.43
CA GLN A 72 -1.74 11.86 -18.94
C GLN A 72 -0.76 11.02 -18.13
N TYR A 73 -0.99 10.90 -16.82
CA TYR A 73 -0.20 10.06 -15.94
C TYR A 73 -0.37 8.57 -16.25
N GLU A 74 -1.60 8.10 -16.48
CA GLU A 74 -1.86 6.72 -16.91
C GLU A 74 -1.19 6.39 -18.24
N GLN A 75 -1.25 7.31 -19.21
CA GLN A 75 -0.53 7.16 -20.47
C GLN A 75 0.99 7.11 -20.26
N ALA A 76 1.55 8.00 -19.43
CA ALA A 76 2.97 7.99 -19.10
C ALA A 76 3.41 6.68 -18.43
N LEU A 77 2.59 6.10 -17.53
CA LEU A 77 2.86 4.80 -16.93
C LEU A 77 2.93 3.69 -17.98
N ALA A 78 1.99 3.67 -18.92
CA ALA A 78 1.97 2.69 -20.00
C ALA A 78 3.19 2.83 -20.92
N GLU A 79 3.58 4.06 -21.26
CA GLU A 79 4.76 4.36 -22.08
C GLU A 79 6.07 3.96 -21.39
N CYS A 80 6.23 4.27 -20.10
CA CYS A 80 7.51 4.11 -19.41
C CYS A 80 7.75 2.69 -18.89
N LEU A 81 6.69 2.05 -18.36
CA LEU A 81 6.78 0.74 -17.71
C LEU A 81 6.23 -0.40 -18.59
N GLY A 82 5.51 -0.08 -19.67
CA GLY A 82 4.92 -1.06 -20.58
C GLY A 82 4.06 -2.09 -19.84
N TRP A 83 4.38 -3.37 -20.04
CA TRP A 83 3.69 -4.50 -19.43
C TRP A 83 3.86 -4.58 -17.90
N THR A 84 4.80 -3.82 -17.33
CA THR A 84 5.00 -3.74 -15.87
C THR A 84 4.22 -2.59 -15.21
N SER A 85 3.39 -1.86 -15.94
CA SER A 85 2.52 -0.81 -15.36
C SER A 85 1.68 -1.27 -14.16
N GLY A 86 1.35 -2.58 -14.09
CA GLY A 86 0.67 -3.19 -12.93
C GLY A 86 1.41 -3.07 -11.60
N ILE A 87 2.74 -2.89 -11.59
CA ILE A 87 3.52 -2.67 -10.36
C ILE A 87 3.62 -1.21 -9.94
N ALA A 88 3.22 -0.25 -10.79
CA ALA A 88 3.37 1.18 -10.52
C ALA A 88 2.69 1.62 -9.21
N ASN A 89 1.50 1.09 -8.92
CA ASN A 89 0.78 1.40 -7.68
C ASN A 89 1.51 0.88 -6.44
N GLN A 90 2.18 -0.26 -6.54
CA GLN A 90 2.99 -0.82 -5.46
C GLN A 90 4.26 0.03 -5.25
N LEU A 91 4.94 0.41 -6.34
CA LEU A 91 6.10 1.30 -6.28
C LEU A 91 5.75 2.65 -5.68
N LEU A 92 4.63 3.26 -6.07
CA LEU A 92 4.15 4.52 -5.50
C LEU A 92 3.86 4.41 -4.00
N LYS A 93 3.29 3.30 -3.54
CA LYS A 93 3.04 3.05 -2.11
C LYS A 93 4.34 2.95 -1.32
N LEU A 94 5.37 2.33 -1.90
CA LEU A 94 6.67 2.10 -1.26
C LEU A 94 7.63 3.28 -1.41
N ALA A 95 7.44 4.13 -2.40
CA ALA A 95 8.35 5.22 -2.74
C ALA A 95 8.71 6.12 -1.55
N PRO A 96 7.75 6.61 -0.73
CA PRO A 96 8.08 7.47 0.42
C PRO A 96 8.94 6.77 1.48
N ILE A 97 8.85 5.44 1.59
CA ILE A 97 9.61 4.64 2.55
C ILE A 97 11.00 4.38 1.99
N LEU A 98 11.08 3.84 0.77
CA LEU A 98 12.33 3.49 0.11
C LEU A 98 13.21 4.72 -0.17
N GLY A 99 12.59 5.87 -0.43
CA GLY A 99 13.28 7.13 -0.67
C GLY A 99 14.08 7.65 0.52
N ASN A 100 13.77 7.21 1.75
CA ASN A 100 14.48 7.63 2.97
C ASN A 100 15.76 6.83 3.23
N PHE A 101 15.97 5.73 2.51
CA PHE A 101 17.18 4.93 2.62
C PHE A 101 18.27 5.46 1.68
N THR A 102 19.52 5.30 2.11
CA THR A 102 20.69 5.48 1.24
C THR A 102 20.83 4.32 0.27
N THR A 103 21.56 4.52 -0.81
CA THR A 103 21.92 3.46 -1.78
C THR A 103 22.55 2.25 -1.11
N LYS A 104 23.51 2.48 -0.21
CA LYS A 104 24.18 1.43 0.58
C LYS A 104 23.22 0.66 1.48
N GLN A 105 22.24 1.33 2.09
CA GLN A 105 21.23 0.67 2.90
C GLN A 105 20.31 -0.19 2.03
N LEU A 106 19.87 0.29 0.86
CA LEU A 106 19.05 -0.50 -0.06
C LEU A 106 19.80 -1.73 -0.61
N GLU A 107 21.10 -1.62 -0.86
CA GLU A 107 21.92 -2.79 -1.23
C GLU A 107 21.99 -3.83 -0.10
N ARG A 108 22.18 -3.40 1.15
CA ARG A 108 22.16 -4.30 2.32
C ARG A 108 20.80 -4.97 2.49
N ILE A 109 19.72 -4.18 2.40
CA ILE A 109 18.35 -4.66 2.46
C ILE A 109 18.09 -5.69 1.36
N HIS A 110 18.57 -5.44 0.13
CA HIS A 110 18.41 -6.37 -0.99
C HIS A 110 19.11 -7.72 -0.76
N ARG A 111 20.24 -7.74 -0.01
CA ARG A 111 20.93 -8.98 0.39
C ARG A 111 20.22 -9.70 1.54
N ASN A 112 19.66 -8.94 2.47
CA ASN A 112 19.06 -9.45 3.70
C ASN A 112 17.58 -9.83 3.55
N LEU A 113 16.93 -9.49 2.42
CA LEU A 113 15.57 -9.91 2.09
C LEU A 113 15.59 -10.93 0.97
N SER A 114 14.97 -12.08 1.22
CA SER A 114 14.69 -13.01 0.13
C SER A 114 13.72 -12.39 -0.89
N PRO A 115 13.77 -12.81 -2.17
CA PRO A 115 12.80 -12.36 -3.18
C PRO A 115 11.34 -12.60 -2.77
N SER A 116 11.07 -13.70 -2.04
CA SER A 116 9.73 -14.02 -1.53
C SER A 116 9.28 -13.08 -0.40
N ALA A 117 10.20 -12.63 0.46
CA ALA A 117 9.92 -11.63 1.49
C ALA A 117 9.64 -10.26 0.88
N LEU A 118 10.44 -9.86 -0.12
CA LEU A 118 10.24 -8.61 -0.87
C LEU A 118 8.88 -8.58 -1.59
N TYR A 119 8.52 -9.67 -2.27
CA TYR A 119 7.19 -9.82 -2.87
C TYR A 119 6.07 -9.69 -1.82
N LYS A 120 6.24 -10.31 -0.64
CA LYS A 120 5.26 -10.23 0.44
C LYS A 120 5.05 -8.80 0.93
N LEU A 121 6.11 -8.00 1.06
CA LEU A 121 6.02 -6.58 1.40
C LEU A 121 5.25 -5.78 0.33
N ALA A 122 5.47 -6.10 -0.95
CA ALA A 122 4.83 -5.42 -2.07
C ALA A 122 3.34 -5.76 -2.29
N THR A 123 2.86 -6.92 -1.81
CA THR A 123 1.47 -7.42 -2.06
C THR A 123 0.31 -6.59 -1.45
N GLY A 124 0.57 -5.38 -0.94
CA GLY A 124 -0.45 -4.41 -0.52
C GLY A 124 -1.16 -4.74 0.80
N ARG A 125 -1.14 -5.99 1.24
CA ARG A 125 -1.78 -6.49 2.49
C ARG A 125 -0.99 -6.18 3.76
N THR A 126 0.27 -5.77 3.61
CA THR A 126 1.15 -5.39 4.72
C THR A 126 0.96 -3.90 5.05
N PRO A 127 0.70 -3.53 6.31
CA PRO A 127 0.64 -2.14 6.76
C PRO A 127 1.94 -1.39 6.48
N ILE A 128 1.86 -0.08 6.22
CA ILE A 128 3.02 0.75 5.88
C ILE A 128 4.04 0.78 7.03
N GLU A 129 3.56 0.82 8.27
CA GLU A 129 4.40 0.86 9.47
C GLU A 129 5.18 -0.45 9.64
N VAL A 130 4.55 -1.58 9.32
CA VAL A 130 5.21 -2.90 9.32
C VAL A 130 6.25 -2.97 8.20
N ILE A 131 5.94 -2.45 7.02
CA ILE A 131 6.91 -2.38 5.92
C ILE A 131 8.14 -1.57 6.34
N LYS A 132 7.94 -0.40 7.00
CA LYS A 132 9.04 0.43 7.51
C LYS A 132 9.90 -0.31 8.53
N SER A 133 9.27 -0.91 9.56
CA SER A 133 9.94 -1.71 10.59
C SER A 133 10.80 -2.83 9.99
N ILE A 134 10.23 -3.59 9.05
CA ILE A 134 10.92 -4.70 8.39
C ILE A 134 12.11 -4.21 7.56
N LEU A 135 11.96 -3.12 6.80
CA LEU A 135 13.05 -2.57 5.98
C LEU A 135 14.18 -2.01 6.84
N GLU A 136 13.86 -1.37 7.97
CA GLU A 136 14.86 -0.93 8.96
C GLU A 136 15.62 -2.12 9.55
N LYS A 137 14.91 -3.18 9.97
CA LYS A 137 15.52 -4.42 10.46
C LYS A 137 16.41 -5.08 9.40
N ALA A 138 15.99 -5.06 8.14
CA ALA A 138 16.75 -5.60 7.02
C ALA A 138 18.06 -4.83 6.74
N CYS A 139 18.27 -3.66 7.32
CA CYS A 139 19.57 -2.97 7.23
C CYS A 139 20.68 -3.70 8.00
N SER A 140 20.33 -4.45 9.06
CA SER A 140 21.28 -5.07 9.97
C SER A 140 21.21 -6.59 10.01
N CYS A 141 20.05 -7.18 9.73
CA CYS A 141 19.81 -8.61 9.90
C CYS A 141 19.02 -9.19 8.72
N GLU A 142 19.19 -10.49 8.45
CA GLU A 142 18.33 -11.20 7.51
C GLU A 142 16.88 -11.22 8.00
N VAL A 143 15.95 -11.05 7.06
CA VAL A 143 14.51 -11.06 7.32
C VAL A 143 13.82 -12.10 6.44
N SER A 144 13.13 -13.02 7.09
CA SER A 144 12.34 -14.05 6.42
C SER A 144 10.90 -13.62 6.18
N GLN A 145 10.21 -14.36 5.32
CA GLN A 145 8.76 -14.18 5.13
C GLN A 145 7.97 -14.43 6.43
N LYS A 146 8.46 -15.30 7.33
CA LYS A 146 7.80 -15.59 8.62
C LYS A 146 7.86 -14.38 9.54
N ASP A 147 8.98 -13.66 9.56
CA ASP A 147 9.14 -12.44 10.37
C ASP A 147 8.11 -11.38 9.97
N ILE A 148 7.91 -11.18 8.67
CA ILE A 148 6.89 -10.25 8.13
C ILE A 148 5.49 -10.65 8.58
N GLN A 149 5.16 -11.94 8.57
CA GLN A 149 3.84 -12.42 9.00
C GLN A 149 3.61 -12.21 10.49
N VAL A 150 4.63 -12.48 11.32
CA VAL A 150 4.57 -12.29 12.77
C VAL A 150 4.40 -10.80 13.10
N GLU A 151 5.20 -9.91 12.51
CA GLU A 151 5.05 -8.46 12.73
C GLU A 151 3.70 -7.94 12.24
N THR A 152 3.23 -8.42 11.07
CA THR A 152 1.91 -8.03 10.56
C THR A 152 0.78 -8.47 11.50
N LYS A 153 0.89 -9.68 12.06
CA LYS A 153 -0.12 -10.20 13.00
C LYS A 153 -0.12 -9.39 14.30
N LYS A 154 1.05 -9.19 14.89
CA LYS A 154 1.24 -8.35 16.10
C LYS A 154 0.70 -6.94 15.90
N TYR A 155 1.02 -6.32 14.76
CA TYR A 155 0.49 -5.00 14.42
C TYR A 155 -1.04 -5.00 14.40
N LYS A 156 -1.68 -5.99 13.74
CA LYS A 156 -3.14 -6.08 13.68
C LYS A 156 -3.79 -6.37 15.04
N GLU A 157 -3.14 -7.13 15.90
CA GLU A 157 -3.60 -7.42 17.26
C GLU A 157 -3.53 -6.17 18.16
N ASN A 158 -2.50 -5.33 17.95
CA ASN A 158 -2.27 -4.09 18.69
C ASN A 158 -3.02 -2.87 18.13
N GLN A 159 -3.58 -2.97 16.92
CA GLN A 159 -4.47 -1.93 16.42
C GLN A 159 -5.71 -1.90 17.33
N PRO A 160 -6.23 -0.70 17.68
CA PRO A 160 -7.49 -0.61 18.37
C PRO A 160 -8.50 -1.40 17.55
N LYS A 161 -9.02 -2.50 18.13
CA LYS A 161 -10.11 -3.23 17.52
C LYS A 161 -11.16 -2.16 17.27
N LYS A 162 -11.52 -1.95 16.01
CA LYS A 162 -12.72 -1.17 15.72
C LYS A 162 -13.79 -1.84 16.55
N GLU A 163 -14.26 -1.15 17.58
CA GLU A 163 -15.46 -1.56 18.27
C GLU A 163 -16.48 -1.84 17.17
N PRO A 164 -17.19 -2.99 17.22
CA PRO A 164 -18.29 -3.22 16.30
C PRO A 164 -19.13 -1.96 16.39
N THR A 165 -19.18 -1.21 15.29
CA THR A 165 -19.78 0.11 15.31
C THR A 165 -21.20 -0.11 15.79
N PRO A 166 -21.60 0.40 16.97
CA PRO A 166 -22.95 0.19 17.45
C PRO A 166 -23.81 1.07 16.55
N TRP A 167 -24.33 0.48 15.48
CA TRP A 167 -25.38 1.03 14.62
C TRP A 167 -25.19 2.51 14.27
N ARG A 168 -24.19 2.84 13.43
CA ARG A 168 -24.09 4.20 12.89
C ARG A 168 -25.22 4.46 11.90
N TYR A 169 -26.28 5.11 12.38
CA TYR A 169 -27.08 6.01 11.54
C TYR A 169 -26.16 7.12 11.05
N VAL A 170 -25.87 7.14 9.75
CA VAL A 170 -25.18 8.27 9.11
C VAL A 170 -26.12 8.80 8.04
N GLY A 171 -26.64 10.01 8.26
CA GLY A 171 -27.17 10.92 7.24
C GLY A 171 -28.31 10.41 6.34
N GLY A 172 -29.52 10.92 6.56
CA GLY A 172 -30.43 11.24 5.45
C GLY A 172 -30.98 10.11 4.56
N GLY A 173 -30.89 8.84 4.96
CA GLY A 173 -31.76 7.79 4.43
C GLY A 173 -31.32 7.05 3.16
N ARG A 174 -30.07 6.60 3.02
CA ARG A 174 -29.73 5.53 2.06
C ARG A 174 -28.78 4.48 2.61
N GLU A 175 -29.15 3.23 2.31
CA GLU A 175 -28.47 1.94 2.53
C GLU A 175 -28.46 1.34 3.94
N TYR A 176 -29.60 0.75 4.31
CA TYR A 176 -29.62 -0.39 5.24
C TYR A 176 -28.77 -1.54 4.66
N ARG A 177 -27.62 -1.83 5.28
CA ARG A 177 -26.93 -3.11 5.10
C ARG A 177 -27.42 -4.07 6.18
N PRO A 178 -28.25 -5.08 5.85
CA PRO A 178 -28.59 -6.12 6.82
C PRO A 178 -27.33 -6.88 7.26
N PRO A 179 -27.37 -7.53 8.45
CA PRO A 179 -26.32 -8.44 8.87
C PRO A 179 -26.05 -9.48 7.79
N ARG A 180 -24.79 -9.95 7.69
CA ARG A 180 -24.41 -11.05 6.80
C ARG A 180 -25.08 -12.33 7.27
N ILE A 181 -26.32 -12.53 6.85
CA ILE A 181 -27.02 -13.80 6.94
C ILE A 181 -26.44 -14.75 5.88
N SER A 182 -26.40 -16.04 6.19
CA SER A 182 -26.02 -17.04 5.18
C SER A 182 -26.96 -16.92 3.96
N GLU A 183 -26.48 -17.26 2.76
CA GLU A 183 -27.30 -17.19 1.53
C GLU A 183 -28.63 -17.94 1.70
N LYS A 184 -28.60 -19.09 2.37
CA LYS A 184 -29.78 -19.89 2.70
C LYS A 184 -30.79 -19.12 3.58
N ALA A 185 -30.32 -18.42 4.60
CA ALA A 185 -31.19 -17.57 5.43
C ALA A 185 -31.68 -16.34 4.66
N GLY A 186 -30.87 -15.81 3.73
CA GLY A 186 -31.28 -14.73 2.83
C GLY A 186 -32.46 -15.11 1.93
N LEU A 187 -32.43 -16.30 1.33
CA LEU A 187 -33.50 -16.80 0.48
C LEU A 187 -34.81 -17.02 1.26
N ILE A 188 -34.73 -17.56 2.47
CA ILE A 188 -35.89 -17.78 3.35
C ILE A 188 -36.53 -16.43 3.72
N VAL A 189 -35.72 -15.44 4.08
CA VAL A 189 -36.19 -14.10 4.42
C VAL A 189 -36.87 -13.42 3.21
N GLU A 190 -36.35 -13.61 1.99
CA GLU A 190 -36.99 -13.09 0.77
C GLU A 190 -38.32 -13.77 0.46
N GLN A 191 -38.42 -15.09 0.65
CA GLN A 191 -39.68 -15.82 0.48
C GLN A 191 -40.73 -15.36 1.49
N LEU A 192 -40.36 -15.23 2.77
CA LEU A 192 -41.27 -14.78 3.83
C LEU A 192 -41.69 -13.31 3.67
N SER A 193 -40.79 -12.46 3.17
CA SER A 193 -41.10 -11.05 2.88
C SER A 193 -42.14 -10.93 1.76
N LYS A 194 -41.99 -11.74 0.70
CA LYS A 194 -42.95 -11.79 -0.43
C LYS A 194 -44.29 -12.39 -0.03
N GLN A 195 -44.30 -13.47 0.73
CA GLN A 195 -45.53 -14.14 1.16
C GLN A 195 -46.38 -13.28 2.11
N ASN A 196 -45.74 -12.54 3.01
CA ASN A 196 -46.45 -11.78 4.03
C ASN A 196 -46.62 -10.29 3.68
N SER A 197 -46.18 -9.86 2.49
CA SER A 197 -46.12 -8.44 2.07
C SER A 197 -45.43 -7.54 3.12
N LYS A 198 -44.55 -8.11 3.94
CA LYS A 198 -43.83 -7.42 5.00
C LYS A 198 -42.47 -6.99 4.48
N PRO A 199 -41.99 -5.78 4.79
CA PRO A 199 -40.61 -5.40 4.52
C PRO A 199 -39.65 -6.41 5.14
N ARG A 200 -38.60 -6.79 4.40
CA ARG A 200 -37.52 -7.69 4.84
C ARG A 200 -37.08 -7.47 6.28
N ARG A 201 -36.99 -6.19 6.68
CA ARG A 201 -36.65 -5.75 8.02
C ARG A 201 -37.56 -6.33 9.11
N LYS A 202 -38.88 -6.26 8.94
CA LYS A 202 -39.84 -6.75 9.94
C LYS A 202 -39.76 -8.27 10.12
N VAL A 203 -39.53 -8.99 9.03
CA VAL A 203 -39.33 -10.46 9.06
C VAL A 203 -38.08 -10.83 9.88
N ILE A 204 -36.99 -10.06 9.71
CA ILE A 204 -35.75 -10.27 10.47
C ILE A 204 -35.94 -9.88 11.95
N GLU A 205 -36.58 -8.75 12.24
CA GLU A 205 -36.85 -8.30 13.61
C GLU A 205 -37.74 -9.31 14.36
N GLU A 206 -38.83 -9.80 13.74
CA GLU A 206 -39.69 -10.84 14.31
C GLU A 206 -38.93 -12.14 14.55
N ALA A 207 -38.08 -12.56 13.62
CA ALA A 207 -37.26 -13.77 13.78
C ALA A 207 -36.24 -13.65 14.91
N VAL A 208 -35.61 -12.47 15.07
CA VAL A 208 -34.66 -12.21 16.17
C VAL A 208 -35.37 -12.19 17.52
N LEU A 209 -36.57 -11.59 17.61
CA LEU A 209 -37.37 -11.61 18.83
C LEU A 209 -37.79 -13.03 19.21
N LEU A 210 -38.30 -13.82 18.25
CA LEU A 210 -38.63 -15.22 18.46
C LEU A 210 -37.42 -16.07 18.87
N PHE A 211 -36.22 -15.75 18.35
CA PHE A 211 -34.99 -16.44 18.71
C PHE A 211 -34.53 -16.08 20.13
N ALA A 212 -34.65 -14.81 20.51
CA ALA A 212 -34.36 -14.34 21.87
C ALA A 212 -35.33 -14.93 22.91
N GLU A 213 -36.62 -15.08 22.55
CA GLU A 213 -37.63 -15.73 23.38
C GLU A 213 -37.39 -17.23 23.55
N LYS A 214 -37.00 -17.93 22.47
CA LYS A 214 -36.82 -19.40 22.49
C LYS A 214 -35.44 -19.86 22.97
N PHE A 215 -34.42 -19.01 22.88
CA PHE A 215 -33.04 -19.37 23.22
C PHE A 215 -32.38 -18.30 24.11
N PRO A 216 -32.92 -18.05 25.33
CA PRO A 216 -32.36 -17.04 26.24
C PRO A 216 -30.89 -17.31 26.60
N GLN A 217 -30.44 -18.56 26.55
CA GLN A 217 -29.06 -18.95 26.86
C GLN A 217 -28.04 -18.60 25.76
N VAL A 218 -28.45 -18.40 24.51
CA VAL A 218 -27.55 -18.08 23.38
C VAL A 218 -27.21 -16.59 23.35
N VAL A 219 -28.08 -15.73 23.89
CA VAL A 219 -27.86 -14.28 23.94
C VAL A 219 -26.80 -13.89 24.99
N VAL A 220 -26.62 -14.71 26.04
CA VAL A 220 -25.65 -14.45 27.11
C VAL A 220 -24.21 -14.78 26.71
N ALA A 221 -23.99 -15.61 25.68
CA ALA A 221 -22.64 -16.01 25.24
C ALA A 221 -21.95 -14.98 24.29
N VAL A 222 -22.58 -13.81 24.04
CA VAL A 222 -22.04 -12.75 23.17
C VAL A 222 -21.86 -11.43 23.93
N ALA A 223 -21.76 -11.47 25.27
CA ALA A 223 -21.30 -10.36 26.10
C ALA A 223 -19.81 -10.49 26.41
#